data_AF-A0A7Z0GQQ1-F1
#
_entry.id   AF-A0A7Z0GQQ1-F1
#
_cell.length_a   1.000
_cell.length_b   1.000
_cell.length_c   1.000
_cell.angle_alpha   90.00
_cell.angle_beta   90.00
_cell.angle_gamma   90.00
#
_symmetry.space_group_name_H-M   'P 1'
#
loop_
_entity.id
_entity.type
_entity.pdbx_description
1 polymer ?
#
loop_
_entity_poly.entity_id
_entity_poly.type
_entity_poly.pdbx_seq_one_letter_code
_entity_poly.pdbx_strand_id
1 'polypeptide(L)'
;MIIAATVLLLLAAVPAGASLPHRAARPSLGLLNITALAQLALLAAAALCALQVSGVDDGGWRPALVIAATAAACLGGSGVSVAVLDTATRFDARPHADQGPPVLRGGAWIGLLERLAVVSTLLMGWPEGLAVVLAVKGLARYSELKQPNGAAERFIIGTFCSVLWASACAGVATLGLMG
;
A
#
# COMPACT_ATOMS: atom_id res chain seq x y z
N MET A 1 0.84 11.15 -22.27
CA MET A 1 1.10 11.20 -20.82
C MET A 1 0.39 10.09 -20.05
N ILE A 2 -0.88 9.76 -20.37
CA ILE A 2 -1.60 8.60 -19.81
C ILE A 2 -0.83 7.28 -19.89
N ILE A 3 -0.32 6.90 -21.08
CA ILE A 3 0.39 5.61 -21.24
C ILE A 3 1.58 5.52 -20.29
N ALA A 4 2.33 6.62 -20.11
CA ALA A 4 3.44 6.68 -19.18
C ALA A 4 2.98 6.51 -17.72
N ALA A 5 1.91 7.20 -17.31
CA ALA A 5 1.32 7.03 -15.98
C ALA A 5 0.88 5.58 -15.72
N THR A 6 0.22 4.95 -16.69
CA THR A 6 -0.21 3.54 -16.61
C THR A 6 0.98 2.59 -16.48
N VAL A 7 2.03 2.77 -17.29
CA VAL A 7 3.25 1.94 -17.20
C VAL A 7 3.96 2.13 -15.86
N LEU A 8 4.08 3.36 -15.36
CA LEU A 8 4.68 3.65 -14.06
C LEU A 8 3.91 3.01 -12.90
N LEU A 9 2.57 2.99 -12.97
CA LEU A 9 1.73 2.28 -12.00
C LEU A 9 1.92 0.76 -12.07
N LEU A 10 2.03 0.18 -13.26
CA LEU A 10 2.34 -1.25 -13.42
C LEU A 10 3.72 -1.60 -12.83
N LEU A 11 4.71 -0.72 -13.01
CA LEU A 11 6.02 -0.89 -12.37
C LEU A 11 5.93 -0.76 -10.85
N ALA A 12 5.12 0.18 -10.33
CA ALA A 12 4.88 0.32 -8.89
C ALA A 12 4.12 -0.87 -8.29
N ALA A 13 3.39 -1.65 -9.10
CA ALA A 13 2.72 -2.88 -8.69
C ALA A 13 3.67 -4.08 -8.50
N VAL A 14 4.91 -3.99 -8.97
CA VAL A 14 5.89 -5.06 -8.75
C VAL A 14 6.19 -5.15 -7.25
N PRO A 15 5.87 -6.29 -6.58
CA PRO A 15 6.10 -6.40 -5.15
C PRO A 15 7.60 -6.38 -4.88
N ALA A 16 8.03 -5.56 -3.92
CA ALA A 16 9.42 -5.52 -3.45
C ALA A 16 10.00 -6.90 -3.06
N GLY A 17 9.14 -7.87 -2.74
CA GLY A 17 9.51 -9.26 -2.43
C GLY A 17 9.69 -10.20 -3.63
N ALA A 18 9.29 -9.82 -4.85
CA ALA A 18 9.55 -10.61 -6.05
C ALA A 18 11.05 -10.62 -6.41
N SER A 19 11.80 -9.61 -5.96
CA SER A 19 13.24 -9.47 -6.11
C SER A 19 14.05 -10.14 -4.99
N LEU A 20 13.39 -10.70 -3.97
CA LEU A 20 14.05 -11.38 -2.85
C LEU A 20 14.09 -12.90 -3.11
N PRO A 21 15.29 -13.51 -3.27
CA PRO A 21 15.40 -14.96 -3.40
C PRO A 21 14.80 -15.62 -2.15
N HIS A 22 13.89 -16.58 -2.37
CA HIS A 22 13.10 -17.30 -1.34
C HIS A 22 13.91 -18.01 -0.24
N ARG A 23 15.24 -17.93 -0.27
CA ARG A 23 16.18 -18.51 0.69
C ARG A 23 16.91 -17.48 1.57
N ALA A 24 16.76 -16.18 1.32
CA ALA A 24 17.50 -15.17 2.07
C ALA A 24 16.94 -15.01 3.48
N ALA A 25 17.82 -15.15 4.47
CA ALA A 25 17.64 -14.64 5.82
C ALA A 25 17.06 -13.20 5.78
N ARG A 26 16.29 -12.84 6.82
CA ARG A 26 15.60 -11.55 6.99
C ARG A 26 16.25 -10.43 6.16
N PRO A 27 15.57 -9.87 5.14
CA PRO A 27 16.17 -8.93 4.21
C PRO A 27 16.85 -7.80 4.96
N SER A 28 18.04 -7.42 4.52
CA SER A 28 18.78 -6.34 5.18
C SER A 28 17.97 -5.05 5.10
N LEU A 29 17.98 -4.32 6.20
CA LEU A 29 17.23 -3.09 6.44
C LEU A 29 17.39 -2.05 5.31
N GLY A 30 18.58 -1.98 4.71
CA GLY A 30 18.84 -1.10 3.58
C GLY A 30 18.06 -1.47 2.32
N LEU A 31 17.86 -2.75 2.05
CA LEU A 31 17.19 -3.22 0.84
C LEU A 31 15.67 -2.99 0.89
N LEU A 32 15.06 -3.16 2.06
CA LEU A 32 13.66 -2.79 2.29
C LEU A 32 13.43 -1.29 2.08
N ASN A 33 14.33 -0.44 2.59
CA ASN A 33 14.23 1.01 2.39
C ASN A 33 14.42 1.41 0.91
N ILE A 34 15.37 0.81 0.19
CA ILE A 34 15.60 1.11 -1.23
C ILE A 34 14.38 0.75 -2.08
N THR A 35 13.80 -0.43 -1.87
CA THR A 35 12.61 -0.86 -2.63
C THR A 35 11.40 0.02 -2.31
N ALA A 36 11.19 0.40 -1.06
CA ALA A 36 10.14 1.35 -0.67
C ALA A 36 10.32 2.73 -1.32
N LEU A 37 11.56 3.25 -1.32
CA LEU A 37 11.89 4.52 -1.98
C LEU A 37 11.66 4.46 -3.49
N ALA A 38 12.03 3.35 -4.14
CA ALA A 38 11.79 3.16 -5.57
C ALA A 38 10.29 3.13 -5.89
N GLN A 39 9.48 2.44 -5.08
CA GLN A 39 8.03 2.40 -5.24
C GLN A 39 7.40 3.80 -5.05
N LEU A 40 7.85 4.56 -4.06
CA LEU A 40 7.42 5.95 -3.85
C LEU A 40 7.81 6.85 -5.03
N ALA A 41 9.02 6.70 -5.56
CA ALA A 41 9.49 7.46 -6.72
C ALA A 41 8.67 7.14 -7.98
N LEU A 42 8.36 5.87 -8.22
CA LEU A 42 7.50 5.44 -9.33
C LEU A 42 6.09 6.02 -9.20
N LEU A 43 5.51 6.00 -8.00
CA LEU A 43 4.19 6.57 -7.76
C LEU A 43 4.17 8.10 -7.95
N ALA A 44 5.21 8.80 -7.47
CA ALA A 44 5.37 10.23 -7.68
C ALA A 44 5.52 10.58 -9.17
N ALA A 45 6.32 9.83 -9.91
CA ALA A 45 6.46 9.99 -11.35
C ALA A 45 5.12 9.75 -12.08
N ALA A 46 4.35 8.72 -11.68
CA ALA A 46 3.04 8.45 -12.24
C ALA A 46 2.06 9.61 -11.98
N ALA A 47 2.08 10.20 -10.78
CA ALA A 47 1.29 11.37 -10.43
C ALA A 47 1.65 12.59 -11.29
N LEU A 48 2.94 12.86 -11.48
CA LEU A 48 3.41 13.95 -12.35
C LEU A 48 2.94 13.74 -13.79
N CYS A 49 3.03 12.51 -14.33
CA CYS A 49 2.51 12.20 -15.66
C CYS A 49 0.98 12.38 -15.74
N ALA A 50 0.25 11.99 -14.69
CA ALA A 50 -1.21 12.14 -14.63
C ALA A 50 -1.65 13.62 -14.62
N LEU A 51 -0.88 14.52 -14.00
CA LEU A 51 -1.14 15.98 -14.01
C LEU A 51 -0.94 16.64 -15.37
N GLN A 52 -0.23 15.97 -16.30
CA GLN A 52 0.04 16.48 -17.65
C GLN A 52 -0.91 15.87 -18.70
N VAL A 53 -1.98 15.22 -18.25
CA VAL A 53 -3.01 14.66 -19.11
C VAL A 53 -4.00 15.76 -19.45
N SER A 54 -4.21 15.98 -20.75
CA SER A 54 -5.21 16.93 -21.27
C SER A 54 -5.75 16.40 -22.60
N GLY A 55 -7.07 16.41 -22.77
CA GLY A 55 -7.72 16.32 -24.09
C GLY A 55 -7.60 14.95 -24.76
N VAL A 56 -7.82 13.87 -24.01
CA VAL A 56 -7.79 12.51 -24.58
C VAL A 56 -9.20 12.03 -24.90
N ASP A 57 -9.53 12.06 -26.19
CA ASP A 57 -10.88 11.80 -26.71
C ASP A 57 -11.28 10.31 -26.70
N ASP A 58 -10.32 9.37 -26.69
CA ASP A 58 -10.58 7.93 -26.74
C ASP A 58 -10.63 7.29 -25.35
N GLY A 59 -11.80 6.92 -24.85
CA GLY A 59 -12.00 6.34 -23.51
C GLY A 59 -11.38 4.94 -23.26
N GLY A 60 -10.72 4.33 -24.25
CA GLY A 60 -10.18 2.97 -24.19
C GLY A 60 -9.05 2.75 -23.16
N TRP A 61 -8.36 3.81 -22.74
CA TRP A 61 -7.26 3.73 -21.76
C TRP A 61 -7.74 3.76 -20.30
N ARG A 62 -8.97 4.22 -20.04
CA ARG A 62 -9.49 4.42 -18.68
C ARG A 62 -9.51 3.11 -17.87
N PRO A 63 -9.96 1.96 -18.41
CA PRO A 63 -9.90 0.69 -17.70
C PRO A 63 -8.47 0.25 -17.39
N ALA A 64 -7.54 0.46 -18.32
CA ALA A 64 -6.14 0.10 -18.12
C ALA A 64 -5.48 0.89 -16.98
N LEU A 65 -5.79 2.20 -16.88
CA LEU A 65 -5.31 3.04 -15.78
C LEU A 65 -5.89 2.59 -14.43
N VAL A 66 -7.19 2.30 -14.37
CA VAL A 66 -7.86 1.81 -13.16
C VAL A 66 -7.27 0.47 -12.70
N ILE A 67 -7.05 -0.46 -13.63
CA ILE A 67 -6.44 -1.76 -13.35
C ILE A 67 -5.00 -1.56 -12.83
N ALA A 68 -4.20 -0.71 -13.47
CA ALA A 68 -2.83 -0.44 -13.06
C ALA A 68 -2.76 0.20 -11.66
N ALA A 69 -3.61 1.19 -11.38
CA ALA A 69 -3.69 1.83 -10.06
C ALA A 69 -4.13 0.84 -8.96
N THR A 70 -5.10 -0.02 -9.27
CA THR A 70 -5.56 -1.06 -8.34
C THR A 70 -4.46 -2.08 -8.07
N ALA A 71 -3.74 -2.53 -9.10
CA ALA A 71 -2.60 -3.43 -8.94
C ALA A 71 -1.49 -2.78 -8.11
N ALA A 72 -1.15 -1.51 -8.36
CA ALA A 72 -0.15 -0.75 -7.61
C ALA A 72 -0.50 -0.66 -6.11
N ALA A 73 -1.76 -0.34 -5.80
CA ALA A 73 -2.23 -0.30 -4.43
C ALA A 73 -2.10 -1.65 -3.72
N CYS A 74 -2.54 -2.71 -4.38
CA CYS A 74 -2.65 -4.05 -3.80
C CYS A 74 -1.32 -4.77 -3.66
N LEU A 75 -0.43 -4.62 -4.63
CA LEU A 75 0.81 -5.38 -4.71
C LEU A 75 2.04 -4.56 -4.32
N GLY A 76 2.03 -3.25 -4.60
CA GLY A 76 3.14 -2.34 -4.28
C GLY A 76 3.27 -1.99 -2.80
N GLY A 77 2.14 -1.85 -2.08
CA GLY A 77 2.15 -1.27 -0.73
C GLY A 77 2.77 -2.11 0.39
N SER A 78 3.07 -3.39 0.15
CA SER A 78 3.64 -4.28 1.17
C SER A 78 5.09 -3.92 1.53
N GLY A 79 5.91 -3.52 0.54
CA GLY A 79 7.30 -3.09 0.76
C GLY A 79 7.36 -1.79 1.56
N VAL A 80 6.58 -0.78 1.15
CA VAL A 80 6.48 0.52 1.83
C VAL A 80 5.99 0.37 3.27
N SER A 81 4.91 -0.38 3.50
CA SER A 81 4.34 -0.55 4.84
C SER A 81 5.30 -1.28 5.79
N VAL A 82 6.04 -2.27 5.29
CA VAL A 82 7.05 -3.00 6.07
C VAL A 82 8.25 -2.12 6.39
N ALA A 83 8.76 -1.35 5.42
CA ALA A 83 9.90 -0.45 5.64
C ALA A 83 9.58 0.64 6.68
N VAL A 84 8.38 1.21 6.62
CA VAL A 84 7.92 2.22 7.59
C VAL A 84 7.74 1.60 8.97
N LEU A 85 7.06 0.46 9.07
CA LEU A 85 6.84 -0.21 10.35
C LEU A 85 8.15 -0.64 11.01
N ASP A 86 9.05 -1.24 10.24
CA ASP A 86 10.37 -1.61 10.71
C ASP A 86 11.12 -0.37 11.24
N THR A 87 11.19 0.70 10.45
CA THR A 87 11.81 1.97 10.87
C THR A 87 11.20 2.54 12.15
N ALA A 88 9.87 2.50 12.29
CA ALA A 88 9.18 2.96 13.49
C ALA A 88 9.53 2.12 14.73
N THR A 89 9.63 0.80 14.56
CA THR A 89 9.95 -0.12 15.67
C THR A 89 11.43 -0.15 16.06
N ARG A 90 12.33 0.48 15.29
CA ARG A 90 13.77 0.54 15.62
C ARG A 90 14.09 1.33 16.89
N PHE A 91 13.21 2.24 17.28
CA PHE A 91 13.40 3.05 18.49
C PHE A 91 12.83 2.39 19.76
N ASP A 92 12.13 1.25 19.61
CA ASP A 92 11.64 0.46 20.75
C ASP A 92 12.75 -0.45 21.30
N ALA A 93 13.36 -0.06 22.43
CA ALA A 93 14.41 -0.83 23.12
C ALA A 93 13.90 -2.10 23.84
N ARG A 94 12.64 -2.51 23.68
CA ARG A 94 12.09 -3.68 24.36
C ARG A 94 12.33 -4.96 23.54
N PRO A 95 13.01 -5.99 24.09
CA PRO A 95 13.13 -7.28 23.45
C PRO A 95 11.72 -7.85 23.25
N HIS A 96 11.33 -8.05 22.00
CA HIS A 96 10.05 -8.66 21.70
C HIS A 96 10.17 -10.15 21.96
N ALA A 97 9.63 -10.59 23.09
CA ALA A 97 9.47 -11.99 23.42
C ALA A 97 8.83 -12.73 22.24
N ASP A 98 9.40 -13.90 21.94
CA ASP A 98 9.12 -14.75 20.79
C ASP A 98 7.68 -14.66 20.30
N GLN A 99 7.54 -14.25 19.04
CA GLN A 99 6.30 -14.48 18.30
C GLN A 99 6.12 -15.99 18.23
N GLY A 100 5.03 -16.48 18.83
CA GLY A 100 4.64 -17.89 18.81
C GLY A 100 4.54 -18.48 17.40
N PRO A 101 4.10 -19.75 17.29
CA PRO A 101 4.17 -20.52 16.03
C PRO A 101 3.58 -19.74 14.85
N PRO A 102 4.15 -19.91 13.63
CA PRO A 102 3.93 -19.04 12.49
C PRO A 102 2.44 -18.85 12.24
N VAL A 103 1.94 -17.67 12.61
CA VAL A 103 0.55 -17.29 12.39
C VAL A 103 0.30 -17.36 10.89
N LEU A 104 -0.74 -18.09 10.50
CA LEU A 104 -1.18 -18.26 9.11
C LEU A 104 -1.13 -16.92 8.35
N ARG A 105 -0.85 -16.97 7.04
CA ARG A 105 -0.78 -15.83 6.08
C ARG A 105 -2.02 -14.91 6.04
N GLY A 106 -3.00 -15.10 6.93
CA GLY A 106 -4.21 -14.30 7.04
C GLY A 106 -3.95 -12.80 7.13
N GLY A 107 -2.89 -12.36 7.83
CA GLY A 107 -2.53 -10.94 7.90
C GLY A 107 -2.24 -10.29 6.53
N ALA A 108 -1.57 -11.02 5.63
CA ALA A 108 -1.25 -10.52 4.29
C ALA A 108 -2.50 -10.44 3.39
N TRP A 109 -3.37 -11.46 3.47
CA TRP A 109 -4.65 -11.46 2.76
C TRP A 109 -5.61 -10.38 3.26
N ILE A 110 -5.69 -10.17 4.58
CA ILE A 110 -6.48 -9.08 5.16
C ILE A 110 -5.98 -7.72 4.64
N GLY A 111 -4.66 -7.50 4.61
CA GLY A 111 -4.09 -6.27 4.07
C GLY A 111 -4.30 -6.09 2.57
N LEU A 112 -4.41 -7.17 1.79
CA LEU A 112 -4.78 -7.11 0.39
C LEU A 112 -6.26 -6.69 0.21
N LEU A 113 -7.17 -7.35 0.93
CA LEU A 113 -8.61 -7.09 0.86
C LEU A 113 -8.94 -5.66 1.31
N GLU A 114 -8.26 -5.16 2.35
CA GLU A 114 -8.41 -3.78 2.80
C GLU A 114 -8.01 -2.77 1.72
N ARG A 115 -6.84 -2.96 1.09
CA ARG A 115 -6.37 -2.05 0.04
C ARG A 115 -7.25 -2.10 -1.20
N LEU A 116 -7.76 -3.29 -1.55
CA LEU A 116 -8.78 -3.44 -2.58
C LEU A 116 -10.04 -2.64 -2.22
N ALA A 117 -10.53 -2.74 -0.99
CA ALA A 117 -11.70 -2.01 -0.55
C ALA A 117 -11.45 -0.49 -0.59
N VAL A 118 -10.34 -0.01 -0.04
CA VAL A 118 -9.95 1.41 -0.04
C VAL A 118 -9.88 1.98 -1.45
N VAL A 119 -9.16 1.32 -2.36
CA VAL A 119 -9.07 1.82 -3.75
C VAL A 119 -10.43 1.78 -4.43
N SER A 120 -11.19 0.71 -4.25
CA SER A 120 -12.50 0.57 -4.89
C SER A 120 -13.45 1.69 -4.44
N THR A 121 -13.53 1.96 -3.13
CA THR A 121 -14.40 3.01 -2.59
C THR A 121 -14.02 4.38 -3.11
N LEU A 122 -12.72 4.69 -3.19
CA LEU A 122 -12.23 5.97 -3.69
C LEU A 122 -12.47 6.14 -5.20
N LEU A 123 -12.20 5.12 -6.01
CA LEU A 123 -12.40 5.18 -7.46
C LEU A 123 -13.89 5.18 -7.84
N MET A 124 -14.76 4.62 -7.02
CA MET A 124 -16.22 4.71 -7.18
C MET A 124 -16.80 6.04 -6.70
N GLY A 125 -15.98 6.95 -6.16
CA GLY A 125 -16.46 8.23 -5.64
C GLY A 125 -17.21 8.13 -4.31
N TRP A 126 -16.99 7.06 -3.53
CA TRP A 126 -17.60 6.83 -2.22
C TRP A 126 -16.55 6.91 -1.10
N PRO A 127 -16.06 8.11 -0.73
CA PRO A 127 -15.00 8.27 0.27
C PRO A 127 -15.42 7.80 1.67
N GLU A 128 -16.71 7.78 2.00
CA GLU A 128 -17.21 7.27 3.28
C GLU A 128 -16.93 5.76 3.44
N GLY A 129 -16.82 5.02 2.33
CA GLY A 129 -16.43 3.61 2.36
C GLY A 129 -15.05 3.38 3.00
N LEU A 130 -14.12 4.32 2.88
CA LEU A 130 -12.81 4.26 3.56
C LEU A 130 -12.97 4.29 5.08
N ALA A 131 -13.87 5.14 5.60
CA ALA A 131 -14.16 5.21 7.03
C ALA A 131 -14.77 3.89 7.55
N VAL A 132 -15.65 3.27 6.76
CA VAL A 132 -16.25 1.96 7.08
C VAL A 132 -15.17 0.88 7.15
N VAL A 133 -14.26 0.81 6.16
CA VAL A 133 -13.17 -0.17 6.12
C VAL A 133 -12.26 -0.04 7.35
N LEU A 134 -11.85 1.20 7.69
CA LEU A 134 -11.04 1.46 8.87
C LEU A 134 -11.76 1.09 10.17
N ALA A 135 -13.06 1.40 10.28
CA ALA A 135 -13.87 1.07 11.45
C ALA A 135 -13.96 -0.45 11.67
N VAL A 136 -14.29 -1.20 10.62
CA VAL A 136 -14.38 -2.67 10.67
C VAL A 136 -13.03 -3.29 11.07
N LYS A 137 -11.93 -2.80 10.47
CA LYS A 137 -10.58 -3.28 10.81
C LYS A 137 -10.17 -2.97 12.25
N GLY A 138 -10.52 -1.78 12.75
CA GLY A 138 -10.26 -1.38 14.13
C GLY A 138 -11.03 -2.23 15.15
N LEU A 139 -12.31 -2.51 14.88
CA LEU A 139 -13.15 -3.35 15.74
C LEU A 139 -12.62 -4.78 15.86
N ALA A 140 -12.16 -5.37 14.74
CA ALA A 140 -11.67 -6.75 14.70
C ALA A 140 -10.44 -7.01 15.59
N ARG A 141 -9.70 -5.97 15.98
CA ARG A 141 -8.48 -6.09 16.81
C ARG A 141 -8.58 -5.40 18.16
N TYR A 142 -9.74 -4.87 18.52
CA TYR A 142 -9.92 -4.07 19.73
C TYR A 142 -9.41 -4.76 21.03
N SER A 143 -9.58 -6.07 21.16
CA SER A 143 -9.10 -6.85 22.30
C SER A 143 -7.57 -6.98 22.37
N GLU A 144 -6.89 -7.01 21.22
CA GLU A 144 -5.42 -7.09 21.13
C GLU A 144 -4.79 -5.73 21.44
N LEU A 145 -5.44 -4.64 21.05
CA LEU A 145 -4.98 -3.26 21.27
C LEU A 145 -4.97 -2.84 22.75
N LYS A 146 -5.70 -3.56 23.62
CA LYS A 146 -5.71 -3.29 25.07
C LYS A 146 -4.48 -3.80 25.80
N GLN A 147 -3.65 -4.64 25.18
CA GLN A 147 -2.48 -5.20 25.83
C GLN A 147 -1.34 -4.16 25.88
N PRO A 148 -0.64 -4.00 27.03
CA PRO A 148 0.43 -3.01 27.20
C PRO A 148 1.77 -3.48 26.59
N ASN A 149 1.72 -3.97 25.35
CA ASN A 149 2.86 -4.58 24.63
C ASN A 149 3.26 -3.81 23.36
N GLY A 150 2.74 -2.60 23.14
CA GLY A 150 3.05 -1.79 21.95
C GLY A 150 2.41 -2.31 20.65
N ALA A 151 1.59 -3.36 20.69
CA ALA A 151 0.90 -3.90 19.51
C ALA A 151 -0.05 -2.86 18.89
N ALA A 152 -0.64 -1.98 19.70
CA ALA A 152 -1.56 -0.97 19.22
C ALA A 152 -0.90 0.08 18.33
N GLU A 153 0.26 0.59 18.73
CA GLU A 153 1.01 1.58 17.95
C GLU A 153 1.44 1.00 16.60
N ARG A 154 1.99 -0.22 16.60
CA ARG A 154 2.39 -0.94 15.38
C ARG A 154 1.23 -1.18 14.44
N PHE A 155 0.07 -1.53 15.00
CA PHE A 155 -1.14 -1.73 14.23
C PHE A 155 -1.63 -0.44 13.57
N ILE A 156 -1.63 0.68 14.32
CA ILE A 156 -2.05 1.99 13.81
C ILE A 156 -1.08 2.46 12.71
N ILE A 157 0.23 2.43 12.95
CA ILE A 157 1.25 2.83 11.98
C ILE A 157 1.15 2.00 10.70
N GLY A 158 1.06 0.67 10.83
CA GLY A 158 0.95 -0.24 9.69
C GLY A 158 -0.33 -0.01 8.87
N THR A 159 -1.46 0.20 9.54
CA THR A 159 -2.74 0.47 8.87
C THR A 159 -2.71 1.80 8.15
N PHE A 160 -2.26 2.86 8.83
CA PHE A 160 -2.22 4.20 8.27
C PHE A 160 -1.31 4.29 7.04
N CYS A 161 -0.12 3.70 7.11
CA CYS A 161 0.81 3.65 5.98
C CYS A 161 0.23 2.90 4.77
N SER A 162 -0.39 1.73 5.01
CA SER A 162 -1.02 0.91 3.95
C SER A 162 -2.18 1.64 3.28
N VAL A 163 -3.02 2.32 4.06
CA VAL A 163 -4.18 3.09 3.56
C VAL A 163 -3.71 4.32 2.80
N LEU A 164 -2.70 5.05 3.29
CA LEU A 164 -2.11 6.18 2.56
C LEU A 164 -1.57 5.76 1.19
N TRP A 165 -0.87 4.61 1.11
CA TRP A 165 -0.39 4.08 -0.16
C TRP A 165 -1.53 3.79 -1.14
N ALA A 166 -2.57 3.10 -0.68
CA ALA A 166 -3.75 2.77 -1.49
C ALA A 166 -4.48 4.04 -1.96
N SER A 167 -4.70 5.00 -1.06
CA SER A 167 -5.31 6.29 -1.37
C SER A 167 -4.50 7.10 -2.38
N ALA A 168 -3.17 7.09 -2.27
CA ALA A 168 -2.30 7.77 -3.22
C ALA A 168 -2.40 7.14 -4.62
N CYS A 169 -2.42 5.81 -4.73
CA CYS A 169 -2.63 5.11 -6.00
C CYS A 169 -3.99 5.46 -6.64
N ALA A 170 -5.06 5.49 -5.83
CA ALA A 170 -6.38 5.92 -6.29
C ALA A 170 -6.36 7.38 -6.76
N GLY A 171 -5.69 8.27 -6.02
CA GLY A 171 -5.52 9.68 -6.40
C GLY A 171 -4.81 9.87 -7.75
N VAL A 172 -3.75 9.10 -8.04
CA VAL A 172 -3.09 9.13 -9.35
C VAL A 172 -4.05 8.73 -10.47
N ALA A 173 -4.85 7.68 -10.26
CA ALA A 173 -5.85 7.26 -11.24
C ALA A 173 -6.90 8.35 -11.47
N THR A 174 -7.43 8.95 -10.40
CA THR A 174 -8.42 10.03 -10.46
C THR A 174 -7.88 11.25 -11.21
N LEU A 175 -6.63 11.67 -10.94
CA LEU A 175 -5.97 12.76 -11.68
C LEU A 175 -5.90 12.45 -13.17
N GLY A 176 -5.50 11.22 -13.52
CA GLY A 176 -5.43 10.80 -14.91
C GLY A 176 -6.81 10.77 -15.58
N LEU A 177 -7.87 10.38 -14.85
CA LEU A 177 -9.25 10.30 -15.35
C LEU A 177 -9.93 11.65 -15.56
N MET A 178 -9.43 12.72 -14.92
CA MET A 178 -9.95 14.08 -14.97
C MET A 178 -9.35 14.94 -16.09
N GLY A 179 -8.16 14.58 -16.60
CA GLY A 179 -7.49 15.26 -17.72
C GLY A 179 -7.88 14.71 -19.08
#